data_AF-A0A954K151-F1
#
_entry.id   AF-A0A954K151-F1
#
_cell.length_a   1.000
_cell.length_b   1.000
_cell.length_c   1.000
_cell.angle_alpha   90.00
_cell.angle_beta   90.00
_cell.angle_gamma   90.00
#
_symmetry.space_group_name_H-M   'P 1'
#
loop_
_entity.id
_entity.type
_entity.pdbx_description
1 polymer ?
#
loop_
_entity_poly.entity_id
_entity_poly.type
_entity_poly.pdbx_seq_one_letter_code
_entity_poly.pdbx_strand_id
1 'polypeptide(L)'
;TGDVLCSPRNYPCNHLLVAGSSPIIYQNLLILQFDGYDYQYVVALDKETGKEVWKKDRDIDYGTKNGDFKKAFATPRVIEYEGRVQLISPAAKATVSYNPLTGEEYWKFYYPQHSAANRPLFDGEKIYVGTGFGKAHLYAVNPGGKGNVTDSHVKWIEQKGIPSKPSQLLIDGLLYMVDDKGIATCLDAETGKEVWKERMERSSFSASPIYADGKIYAADREGVTRIFVPGKEYKELAANKLDAGCVASLAVAGKSIILRTENNLYRIEDQSQQK
;
A
#
# COMPACT_ATOMS: atom_id res chain seq x y z
N THR A 1 -26.87 10.56 -7.76
CA THR A 1 -28.03 9.71 -7.45
C THR A 1 -27.67 8.60 -6.47
N GLY A 2 -26.43 8.08 -6.46
CA GLY A 2 -26.04 7.00 -5.53
C GLY A 2 -26.58 5.63 -5.94
N ASP A 3 -27.07 5.53 -7.18
CA ASP A 3 -27.64 4.31 -7.73
C ASP A 3 -26.56 3.24 -7.88
N VAL A 4 -26.94 2.00 -7.62
CA VAL A 4 -26.10 0.83 -7.84
C VAL A 4 -26.04 0.53 -9.33
N LEU A 5 -24.87 0.70 -9.94
CA LEU A 5 -24.66 0.39 -11.37
C LEU A 5 -24.66 -1.13 -11.63
N CYS A 6 -23.98 -1.88 -10.77
CA CYS A 6 -23.90 -3.34 -10.82
C CYS A 6 -23.61 -3.93 -9.43
N SER A 7 -23.82 -5.24 -9.26
CA SER A 7 -23.55 -5.95 -8.01
C SER A 7 -23.14 -7.41 -8.28
N PRO A 8 -21.99 -7.64 -8.92
CA PRO A 8 -21.52 -9.00 -9.14
C PRO A 8 -21.24 -9.70 -7.79
N ARG A 9 -21.74 -10.93 -7.62
CA ARG A 9 -21.68 -11.68 -6.35
C ARG A 9 -20.84 -12.96 -6.40
N ASN A 10 -20.39 -13.39 -7.57
CA ASN A 10 -19.79 -14.70 -7.77
C ASN A 10 -18.26 -14.70 -7.67
N TYR A 11 -17.72 -14.10 -6.59
CA TYR A 11 -16.29 -14.04 -6.31
C TYR A 11 -16.02 -14.65 -4.92
N PRO A 12 -15.94 -15.99 -4.82
CA PRO A 12 -15.72 -16.65 -3.54
C PRO A 12 -14.34 -16.29 -3.00
N CYS A 13 -14.28 -15.90 -1.73
CA CYS A 13 -13.04 -15.66 -1.00
C CYS A 13 -13.36 -15.62 0.49
N ASN A 14 -12.90 -16.61 1.24
CA ASN A 14 -12.89 -16.54 2.70
C ASN A 14 -11.68 -15.72 3.15
N HIS A 15 -11.90 -14.45 3.50
CA HIS A 15 -10.82 -13.61 4.01
C HIS A 15 -10.33 -14.00 5.41
N LEU A 16 -11.08 -14.82 6.16
CA LEU A 16 -10.93 -15.19 7.58
C LEU A 16 -11.01 -14.00 8.57
N LEU A 17 -10.41 -12.87 8.21
CA LEU A 17 -10.47 -11.59 8.90
C LEU A 17 -11.35 -10.63 8.09
N VAL A 18 -10.73 -9.83 7.22
CA VAL A 18 -11.39 -8.85 6.34
C VAL A 18 -10.62 -8.72 5.02
N ALA A 19 -11.28 -8.21 3.98
CA ALA A 19 -10.60 -7.71 2.81
C ALA A 19 -9.87 -6.39 3.16
N GLY A 20 -8.59 -6.29 2.81
CA GLY A 20 -7.79 -5.07 3.06
C GLY A 20 -7.43 -4.30 1.79
N SER A 21 -7.46 -4.96 0.62
CA SER A 21 -7.19 -4.33 -0.66
C SER A 21 -8.38 -3.47 -1.09
N SER A 22 -8.08 -2.29 -1.65
CA SER A 22 -9.08 -1.46 -2.30
C SER A 22 -9.23 -1.85 -3.77
N PRO A 23 -10.43 -1.73 -4.37
CA PRO A 23 -10.58 -1.77 -5.82
C PRO A 23 -9.77 -0.63 -6.46
N ILE A 24 -9.20 -0.87 -7.64
CA ILE A 24 -8.59 0.18 -8.45
C ILE A 24 -9.28 0.30 -9.80
N ILE A 25 -9.26 1.50 -10.37
CA ILE A 25 -9.77 1.76 -11.71
C ILE A 25 -8.58 1.94 -12.65
N TYR A 26 -8.61 1.23 -13.78
CA TYR A 26 -7.70 1.47 -14.90
C TYR A 26 -8.48 1.42 -16.21
N GLN A 27 -8.54 2.55 -16.92
CA GLN A 27 -9.38 2.73 -18.11
C GLN A 27 -10.86 2.37 -17.81
N ASN A 28 -11.40 1.36 -18.50
CA ASN A 28 -12.77 0.86 -18.28
C ASN A 28 -12.84 -0.31 -17.27
N LEU A 29 -11.73 -0.67 -16.64
CA LEU A 29 -11.65 -1.81 -15.74
C LEU A 29 -11.73 -1.40 -14.27
N LEU A 30 -12.56 -2.11 -13.52
CA LEU A 30 -12.51 -2.20 -12.06
C LEU A 30 -11.73 -3.47 -11.69
N ILE A 31 -10.52 -3.29 -11.17
CA ILE A 31 -9.60 -4.39 -10.84
C ILE A 31 -9.66 -4.66 -9.33
N LEU A 32 -9.84 -5.93 -8.98
CA LEU A 32 -9.99 -6.44 -7.63
C LEU A 32 -8.98 -7.56 -7.39
N GLN A 33 -8.42 -7.60 -6.19
CA GLN A 33 -7.45 -8.62 -5.78
C GLN A 33 -8.00 -9.37 -4.58
N PHE A 34 -8.05 -10.69 -4.71
CA PHE A 34 -8.54 -11.62 -3.70
C PHE A 34 -7.40 -12.50 -3.27
N ASP A 35 -6.84 -12.24 -2.09
CA ASP A 35 -5.84 -13.11 -1.45
C ASP A 35 -6.38 -13.53 -0.07
N GLY A 36 -7.35 -14.44 -0.10
CA GLY A 36 -8.00 -14.99 1.09
C GLY A 36 -7.29 -16.22 1.64
N TYR A 37 -7.93 -16.87 2.61
CA TYR A 37 -7.48 -18.13 3.18
C TYR A 37 -7.58 -19.28 2.18
N ASP A 38 -8.65 -19.31 1.39
CA ASP A 38 -9.01 -20.40 0.48
C ASP A 38 -8.65 -20.14 -0.99
N TYR A 39 -8.77 -18.89 -1.46
CA TYR A 39 -8.53 -18.51 -2.84
C TYR A 39 -7.57 -17.33 -3.00
N GLN A 40 -6.75 -17.38 -4.05
CA GLN A 40 -5.83 -16.33 -4.45
C GLN A 40 -5.96 -16.05 -5.96
N TYR A 41 -6.54 -14.91 -6.33
CA TYR A 41 -6.75 -14.50 -7.72
C TYR A 41 -6.89 -12.99 -7.88
N VAL A 42 -6.71 -12.51 -9.10
CA VAL A 42 -6.99 -11.13 -9.50
C VAL A 42 -8.09 -11.17 -10.56
N VAL A 43 -9.02 -10.21 -10.52
CA VAL A 43 -10.10 -10.10 -11.50
C VAL A 43 -10.21 -8.66 -11.98
N ALA A 44 -10.52 -8.47 -13.26
CA ALA A 44 -10.95 -7.22 -13.82
C ALA A 44 -12.38 -7.32 -14.32
N LEU A 45 -13.20 -6.36 -13.92
CA LEU A 45 -14.57 -6.21 -14.35
C LEU A 45 -14.70 -4.96 -15.22
N ASP A 46 -15.61 -4.98 -16.16
CA ASP A 46 -16.09 -3.76 -16.80
C ASP A 46 -16.75 -2.87 -15.73
N LYS A 47 -16.26 -1.63 -15.55
CA LYS A 47 -16.66 -0.78 -14.42
C LYS A 47 -18.10 -0.28 -14.51
N GLU A 48 -18.71 -0.31 -15.69
CA GLU A 48 -20.08 0.16 -15.92
C GLU A 48 -21.09 -0.97 -15.73
N THR A 49 -20.75 -2.16 -16.25
CA THR A 49 -21.67 -3.31 -16.29
C THR A 49 -21.41 -4.35 -15.20
N GLY A 50 -20.21 -4.36 -14.61
CA GLY A 50 -19.77 -5.36 -13.64
C GLY A 50 -19.48 -6.74 -14.23
N LYS A 51 -19.47 -6.88 -15.56
CA LYS A 51 -19.15 -8.14 -16.23
C LYS A 51 -17.65 -8.43 -16.11
N GLU A 52 -17.31 -9.69 -15.90
CA GLU A 52 -15.92 -10.14 -15.90
C GLU A 52 -15.29 -9.96 -17.29
N VAL A 53 -14.15 -9.26 -17.33
CA VAL A 53 -13.31 -9.13 -18.53
C VAL A 53 -12.23 -10.20 -18.51
N TRP A 54 -11.58 -10.37 -17.36
CA TRP A 54 -10.63 -11.46 -17.14
C TRP A 54 -10.54 -11.78 -15.65
N LYS A 55 -10.21 -13.04 -15.35
CA LYS A 55 -9.84 -13.53 -14.03
C LYS A 55 -8.55 -14.35 -14.15
N LYS A 56 -7.62 -14.13 -13.22
CA LYS A 56 -6.35 -14.83 -13.15
C LYS A 56 -6.15 -15.43 -11.76
N ASP A 57 -6.23 -16.75 -11.67
CA ASP A 57 -5.78 -17.47 -10.48
C ASP A 57 -4.27 -17.32 -10.32
N ARG A 58 -3.81 -17.07 -9.09
CA ARG A 58 -2.39 -16.82 -8.80
C ARG A 58 -1.62 -18.13 -8.73
N ASP A 59 -0.72 -18.33 -9.67
CA ASP A 59 0.28 -19.40 -9.64
C ASP A 59 1.50 -18.94 -8.81
N ILE A 60 1.44 -19.15 -7.50
CA ILE A 60 2.51 -18.76 -6.55
C ILE A 60 2.82 -19.98 -5.69
N ASP A 61 4.10 -20.34 -5.59
CA ASP A 61 4.55 -21.27 -4.55
C ASP A 61 4.59 -20.55 -3.19
N TYR A 62 3.61 -20.85 -2.35
CA TYR A 62 3.54 -20.27 -1.00
C TYR A 62 4.41 -21.02 0.03
N GLY A 63 4.97 -22.18 -0.33
CA GLY A 63 5.73 -23.04 0.58
C GLY A 63 4.90 -23.63 1.73
N THR A 64 3.57 -23.55 1.66
CA THR A 64 2.66 -24.02 2.73
C THR A 64 1.25 -24.30 2.20
N LYS A 65 0.56 -25.23 2.88
CA LYS A 65 -0.87 -25.50 2.67
C LYS A 65 -1.78 -24.70 3.59
N ASN A 66 -1.24 -24.06 4.64
CA ASN A 66 -2.03 -23.22 5.54
C ASN A 66 -2.41 -21.91 4.85
N GLY A 67 -3.72 -21.72 4.63
CA GLY A 67 -4.29 -20.55 3.96
C GLY A 67 -3.96 -19.22 4.64
N ASP A 68 -3.70 -19.22 5.95
CA ASP A 68 -3.40 -18.00 6.69
C ASP A 68 -2.14 -17.30 6.16
N PHE A 69 -1.15 -18.07 5.70
CA PHE A 69 0.10 -17.59 5.11
C PHE A 69 -0.01 -17.25 3.62
N LYS A 70 -1.19 -17.43 3.01
CA LYS A 70 -1.46 -17.11 1.60
C LYS A 70 -2.22 -15.80 1.42
N LYS A 71 -2.60 -15.16 2.53
CA LYS A 71 -3.34 -13.89 2.51
C LYS A 71 -2.47 -12.69 2.18
N ALA A 72 -3.06 -11.71 1.54
CA ALA A 72 -2.50 -10.39 1.34
C ALA A 72 -3.60 -9.32 1.35
N PHE A 73 -3.19 -8.08 1.60
CA PHE A 73 -4.06 -6.94 1.86
C PHE A 73 -3.67 -5.72 1.02
N ALA A 74 -2.57 -5.80 0.27
CA ALA A 74 -2.04 -4.70 -0.51
C ALA A 74 -3.01 -4.32 -1.64
N THR A 75 -3.24 -3.02 -1.80
CA THR A 75 -3.90 -2.48 -3.00
C THR A 75 -2.88 -2.46 -4.15
N PRO A 76 -3.18 -3.00 -5.33
CA PRO A 76 -2.24 -3.01 -6.45
C PRO A 76 -2.03 -1.61 -7.05
N ARG A 77 -1.01 -1.46 -7.90
CA ARG A 77 -0.73 -0.22 -8.63
C ARG A 77 -0.50 -0.52 -10.11
N VAL A 78 -1.11 0.28 -10.98
CA VAL A 78 -0.72 0.31 -12.39
C VAL A 78 0.43 1.28 -12.58
N ILE A 79 1.47 0.84 -13.29
CA ILE A 79 2.63 1.65 -13.68
C ILE A 79 2.87 1.48 -15.18
N GLU A 80 3.62 2.41 -15.75
CA GLU A 80 4.23 2.26 -17.08
C GLU A 80 5.74 2.33 -16.90
N TYR A 81 6.44 1.32 -17.45
CA TYR A 81 7.89 1.23 -17.38
C TYR A 81 8.41 0.71 -18.72
N GLU A 82 9.37 1.41 -19.32
CA GLU A 82 9.94 1.09 -20.64
C GLU A 82 8.86 0.83 -21.72
N GLY A 83 7.80 1.65 -21.73
CA GLY A 83 6.70 1.55 -22.70
C GLY A 83 5.74 0.38 -22.47
N ARG A 84 5.87 -0.37 -21.35
CA ARG A 84 4.96 -1.43 -20.97
C ARG A 84 4.15 -1.03 -19.74
N VAL A 85 2.83 -1.02 -19.89
CA VAL A 85 1.89 -0.87 -18.76
C VAL A 85 1.77 -2.19 -18.01
N GLN A 86 1.85 -2.14 -16.69
CA GLN A 86 1.79 -3.30 -15.82
C GLN A 86 1.03 -3.02 -14.53
N LEU A 87 0.25 -4.00 -14.08
CA LEU A 87 -0.38 -4.06 -12.77
C LEU A 87 0.57 -4.75 -11.79
N ILE A 88 1.17 -3.98 -10.89
CA ILE A 88 2.01 -4.48 -9.79
C ILE A 88 1.10 -4.89 -8.63
N SER A 89 1.10 -6.18 -8.34
CA SER A 89 0.15 -6.82 -7.43
C SER A 89 0.87 -7.66 -6.38
N PRO A 90 1.18 -7.07 -5.21
CA PRO A 90 1.78 -7.79 -4.09
C PRO A 90 0.84 -8.83 -3.51
N ALA A 91 1.32 -10.06 -3.31
CA ALA A 91 0.63 -11.17 -2.68
C ALA A 91 1.33 -11.57 -1.37
N ALA A 92 0.98 -12.72 -0.80
CA ALA A 92 1.58 -13.13 0.46
C ALA A 92 3.08 -13.41 0.32
N LYS A 93 3.50 -14.23 -0.65
CA LYS A 93 4.89 -14.71 -0.74
C LYS A 93 5.66 -14.19 -1.95
N ALA A 94 4.99 -13.36 -2.76
CA ALA A 94 5.54 -12.83 -3.99
C ALA A 94 4.82 -11.54 -4.38
N THR A 95 5.45 -10.75 -5.24
CA THR A 95 4.74 -9.73 -6.02
C THR A 95 4.74 -10.13 -7.47
N VAL A 96 3.59 -9.98 -8.11
CA VAL A 96 3.37 -10.39 -9.49
C VAL A 96 3.02 -9.15 -10.32
N SER A 97 3.57 -9.08 -11.53
CA SER A 97 3.22 -8.09 -12.54
C SER A 97 2.33 -8.72 -13.61
N TYR A 98 1.23 -8.04 -13.92
CA TYR A 98 0.29 -8.46 -14.96
C TYR A 98 0.10 -7.39 -16.02
N ASN A 99 -0.27 -7.79 -17.23
CA ASN A 99 -0.98 -6.92 -18.16
C ASN A 99 -2.33 -6.52 -17.53
N PRO A 100 -2.60 -5.24 -17.24
CA PRO A 100 -3.87 -4.85 -16.62
C PRO A 100 -5.08 -5.10 -17.52
N LEU A 101 -4.90 -5.19 -18.84
CA LEU A 101 -6.00 -5.38 -19.79
C LEU A 101 -6.36 -6.84 -20.02
N THR A 102 -5.43 -7.78 -19.81
CA THR A 102 -5.62 -9.20 -20.15
C THR A 102 -5.43 -10.16 -18.98
N GLY A 103 -4.82 -9.72 -17.87
CA GLY A 103 -4.42 -10.58 -16.77
C GLY A 103 -3.23 -11.51 -17.09
N GLU A 104 -2.59 -11.33 -18.25
CA GLU A 104 -1.35 -12.04 -18.60
C GLU A 104 -0.26 -11.71 -17.58
N GLU A 105 0.41 -12.73 -17.04
CA GLU A 105 1.52 -12.53 -16.12
C GLU A 105 2.80 -12.20 -16.89
N TYR A 106 3.48 -11.13 -16.50
CA TYR A 106 4.78 -10.78 -17.05
C TYR A 106 5.92 -11.40 -16.24
N TRP A 107 5.96 -11.13 -14.95
CA TRP A 107 7.02 -11.58 -14.05
C TRP A 107 6.50 -11.67 -12.61
N LYS A 108 7.24 -12.39 -11.77
CA LYS A 108 7.07 -12.42 -10.31
C LYS A 108 8.41 -12.46 -9.60
N PHE A 109 8.45 -11.90 -8.40
CA PHE A 109 9.57 -12.12 -7.48
C PHE A 109 9.05 -12.57 -6.12
N TYR A 110 9.81 -13.42 -5.44
CA TYR A 110 9.44 -14.04 -4.18
C TYR A 110 10.13 -13.39 -2.99
N TYR A 111 9.48 -13.48 -1.82
CA TYR A 111 10.03 -13.09 -0.54
C TYR A 111 9.53 -14.01 0.58
N PRO A 112 10.31 -14.18 1.67
CA PRO A 112 9.99 -15.14 2.72
C PRO A 112 8.86 -14.69 3.66
N GLN A 113 8.53 -13.39 3.68
CA GLN A 113 7.45 -12.80 4.48
C GLN A 113 6.04 -13.19 3.99
N HIS A 114 4.99 -12.67 4.62
CA HIS A 114 3.59 -12.92 4.22
C HIS A 114 2.68 -11.75 4.59
N SER A 115 1.43 -11.76 4.13
CA SER A 115 0.45 -10.73 4.51
C SER A 115 0.87 -9.31 4.08
N ALA A 116 1.43 -9.17 2.88
CA ALA A 116 1.77 -7.87 2.32
C ALA A 116 0.54 -6.95 2.33
N ALA A 117 0.66 -5.80 2.99
CA ALA A 117 -0.42 -4.83 3.17
C ALA A 117 -0.10 -3.46 2.58
N ASN A 118 1.18 -3.17 2.36
CA ASN A 118 1.62 -1.88 1.87
C ASN A 118 1.34 -1.75 0.37
N ARG A 119 0.80 -0.60 -0.06
CA ARG A 119 0.66 -0.31 -1.49
C ARG A 119 2.05 -0.16 -2.11
N PRO A 120 2.35 -0.79 -3.26
CA PRO A 120 3.65 -0.63 -3.90
C PRO A 120 3.80 0.82 -4.39
N LEU A 121 5.02 1.37 -4.28
CA LEU A 121 5.37 2.67 -4.87
C LEU A 121 6.19 2.47 -6.14
N PHE A 122 6.26 3.51 -6.96
CA PHE A 122 7.04 3.53 -8.20
C PHE A 122 7.60 4.94 -8.37
N ASP A 123 8.89 5.06 -8.65
CA ASP A 123 9.59 6.33 -8.85
C ASP A 123 9.87 6.67 -10.33
N GLY A 124 9.44 5.80 -11.25
CA GLY A 124 9.78 5.89 -12.68
C GLY A 124 10.81 4.85 -13.13
N GLU A 125 11.58 4.30 -12.20
CA GLU A 125 12.66 3.34 -12.47
C GLU A 125 12.50 2.03 -11.66
N LYS A 126 12.18 2.15 -10.38
CA LYS A 126 12.11 1.05 -9.41
C LYS A 126 10.73 1.04 -8.74
N ILE A 127 10.27 -0.16 -8.41
CA ILE A 127 9.14 -0.33 -7.51
C ILE A 127 9.61 -0.62 -6.09
N TYR A 128 8.84 -0.15 -5.11
CA TYR A 128 9.10 -0.37 -3.69
C TYR A 128 7.96 -1.20 -3.08
N VAL A 129 8.30 -2.39 -2.57
CA VAL A 129 7.33 -3.37 -2.08
C VAL A 129 7.60 -3.69 -0.61
N GLY A 130 6.62 -3.38 0.25
CA GLY A 130 6.59 -3.81 1.65
C GLY A 130 5.97 -5.19 1.79
N THR A 131 6.58 -6.07 2.58
CA THR A 131 6.21 -7.49 2.60
C THR A 131 5.32 -7.91 3.79
N GLY A 132 4.96 -6.97 4.66
CA GLY A 132 4.00 -7.22 5.74
C GLY A 132 4.58 -8.00 6.92
N PHE A 133 3.96 -9.13 7.27
CA PHE A 133 4.28 -9.94 8.45
C PHE A 133 5.44 -10.94 8.24
N GLY A 134 6.01 -11.41 9.35
CA GLY A 134 7.20 -12.28 9.34
C GLY A 134 8.51 -11.51 9.33
N LYS A 135 8.56 -10.40 10.09
CA LYS A 135 9.60 -9.34 10.04
C LYS A 135 9.56 -8.62 8.69
N ALA A 136 8.83 -7.53 8.64
CA ALA A 136 8.60 -6.76 7.42
C ALA A 136 9.92 -6.35 6.76
N HIS A 137 9.98 -6.51 5.44
CA HIS A 137 11.06 -6.03 4.59
C HIS A 137 10.51 -5.03 3.59
N LEU A 138 11.37 -4.11 3.15
CA LEU A 138 11.12 -3.24 2.01
C LEU A 138 12.11 -3.60 0.91
N TYR A 139 11.57 -3.97 -0.25
CA TYR A 139 12.34 -4.32 -1.44
C TYR A 139 12.28 -3.16 -2.44
N ALA A 140 13.42 -2.80 -3.03
CA ALA A 140 13.45 -2.10 -4.30
C ALA A 140 13.71 -3.08 -5.44
N VAL A 141 12.87 -3.05 -6.46
CA VAL A 141 12.90 -4.02 -7.57
C VAL A 141 12.76 -3.28 -8.89
N ASN A 142 13.56 -3.66 -9.88
CA ASN A 142 13.38 -3.20 -11.25
C ASN A 142 12.13 -3.88 -11.85
N PRO A 143 11.12 -3.13 -12.34
CA PRO A 143 9.86 -3.70 -12.82
C PRO A 143 9.96 -4.22 -14.26
N GLY A 144 10.97 -5.04 -14.55
CA GLY A 144 11.26 -5.60 -15.86
C GLY A 144 11.37 -7.13 -15.85
N GLY A 145 11.76 -7.68 -17.00
CA GLY A 145 12.02 -9.12 -17.15
C GLY A 145 10.79 -9.98 -17.48
N LYS A 146 10.96 -11.29 -17.32
CA LYS A 146 9.95 -12.32 -17.58
C LYS A 146 10.09 -13.49 -16.62
N GLY A 147 8.97 -14.03 -16.14
CA GLY A 147 8.96 -15.19 -15.25
C GLY A 147 9.48 -14.87 -13.84
N ASN A 148 10.22 -15.78 -13.22
CA ASN A 148 10.79 -15.55 -11.89
C ASN A 148 12.02 -14.63 -11.97
N VAL A 149 11.92 -13.44 -11.39
CA VAL A 149 12.98 -12.41 -11.41
C VAL A 149 13.63 -12.16 -10.05
N THR A 150 13.38 -13.03 -9.07
CA THR A 150 13.82 -12.89 -7.66
C THR A 150 15.30 -12.56 -7.52
N ASP A 151 16.17 -13.31 -8.20
CA ASP A 151 17.62 -13.18 -8.04
C ASP A 151 18.25 -12.12 -8.95
N SER A 152 17.50 -11.59 -9.92
CA SER A 152 18.05 -10.73 -10.99
C SER A 152 17.58 -9.27 -10.93
N HIS A 153 16.42 -9.00 -10.33
CA HIS A 153 15.80 -7.66 -10.39
C HIS A 153 15.69 -6.96 -9.03
N VAL A 154 15.97 -7.63 -7.92
CA VAL A 154 16.05 -6.99 -6.59
C VAL A 154 17.33 -6.16 -6.51
N LYS A 155 17.18 -4.86 -6.26
CA LYS A 155 18.31 -3.91 -6.14
C LYS A 155 18.85 -3.83 -4.73
N TRP A 156 17.94 -3.69 -3.77
CA TRP A 156 18.28 -3.66 -2.35
C TRP A 156 17.09 -4.12 -1.51
N ILE A 157 17.39 -4.48 -0.26
CA ILE A 157 16.41 -4.88 0.74
C ILE A 157 16.77 -4.19 2.06
N GLU A 158 15.79 -3.52 2.67
CA GLU A 158 15.89 -3.05 4.06
C GLU A 158 14.95 -3.87 4.96
N GLN A 159 15.40 -4.18 6.18
CA GLN A 159 14.71 -5.06 7.13
C GLN A 159 14.48 -4.43 8.51
N LYS A 160 14.97 -3.21 8.74
CA LYS A 160 14.90 -2.50 10.02
C LYS A 160 13.97 -1.31 9.90
N GLY A 161 13.05 -1.18 10.86
CA GLY A 161 12.12 -0.04 10.90
C GLY A 161 11.11 -0.04 9.76
N ILE A 162 10.83 -1.21 9.17
CA ILE A 162 9.84 -1.37 8.10
C ILE A 162 8.45 -1.66 8.70
N PRO A 163 7.41 -0.92 8.29
CA PRO A 163 6.04 -1.16 8.74
C PRO A 163 5.47 -2.48 8.20
N SER A 164 4.64 -3.15 9.01
CA SER A 164 3.86 -4.31 8.55
C SER A 164 2.50 -3.93 7.96
N LYS A 165 1.91 -2.79 8.37
CA LYS A 165 0.61 -2.30 7.86
C LYS A 165 0.68 -0.92 7.21
N PRO A 166 1.21 0.14 7.86
CA PRO A 166 1.23 1.47 7.26
C PRO A 166 2.02 1.50 5.95
N SER A 167 1.43 1.99 4.87
CA SER A 167 2.14 2.16 3.60
C SER A 167 3.14 3.32 3.68
N GLN A 168 4.24 3.19 2.95
CA GLN A 168 5.28 4.18 2.78
C GLN A 168 4.85 5.33 1.85
N LEU A 169 5.54 6.47 1.94
CA LEU A 169 5.48 7.59 1.00
C LEU A 169 6.81 7.71 0.26
N LEU A 170 6.77 8.15 -1.01
CA LEU A 170 7.96 8.50 -1.79
C LEU A 170 7.84 9.98 -2.14
N ILE A 171 8.80 10.78 -1.69
CA ILE A 171 8.83 12.23 -1.89
C ILE A 171 10.28 12.61 -2.17
N ASP A 172 10.54 13.22 -3.32
CA ASP A 172 11.85 13.76 -3.71
C ASP A 172 13.03 12.79 -3.53
N GLY A 173 12.84 11.53 -3.93
CA GLY A 173 13.86 10.46 -3.83
C GLY A 173 14.04 9.88 -2.43
N LEU A 174 13.17 10.21 -1.49
CA LEU A 174 13.19 9.71 -0.11
C LEU A 174 11.92 8.92 0.21
N LEU A 175 12.09 7.80 0.92
CA LEU A 175 11.01 6.94 1.38
C LEU A 175 10.71 7.21 2.85
N TYR A 176 9.49 7.65 3.15
CA TYR A 176 9.04 7.95 4.51
C TYR A 176 8.05 6.90 5.01
N MET A 177 8.28 6.43 6.24
CA MET A 177 7.49 5.39 6.88
C MET A 177 7.24 5.71 8.35
N VAL A 178 6.13 5.22 8.88
CA VAL A 178 5.92 5.05 10.33
C VAL A 178 5.57 3.59 10.59
N ASP A 179 6.30 2.94 11.48
CA ASP A 179 6.07 1.54 11.82
C ASP A 179 4.96 1.35 12.86
N ASP A 180 4.50 0.10 12.99
CA ASP A 180 3.44 -0.28 13.93
C ASP A 180 3.72 0.08 15.40
N LYS A 181 4.97 0.38 15.74
CA LYS A 181 5.45 0.66 17.09
C LYS A 181 5.83 2.12 17.29
N GLY A 182 5.62 3.00 16.31
CA GLY A 182 5.94 4.42 16.44
C GLY A 182 7.40 4.78 16.17
N ILE A 183 8.09 4.04 15.30
CA ILE A 183 9.34 4.51 14.67
C ILE A 183 9.00 5.17 13.35
N ALA A 184 9.38 6.44 13.20
CA ALA A 184 9.43 7.08 11.89
C ALA A 184 10.80 6.83 11.26
N THR A 185 10.82 6.45 9.99
CA THR A 185 12.04 6.16 9.25
C THR A 185 12.03 6.89 7.92
N CYS A 186 13.16 7.46 7.54
CA CYS A 186 13.42 7.95 6.19
C CYS A 186 14.58 7.16 5.58
N LEU A 187 14.36 6.62 4.39
CA LEU A 187 15.39 5.95 3.60
C LEU A 187 15.67 6.73 2.33
N ASP A 188 16.90 6.67 1.86
CA ASP A 188 17.28 7.06 0.51
C ASP A 188 16.69 6.02 -0.46
N ALA A 189 15.86 6.44 -1.41
CA ALA A 189 15.13 5.51 -2.27
C ALA A 189 16.06 4.77 -3.24
N GLU A 190 17.17 5.40 -3.65
CA GLU A 190 18.13 4.77 -4.56
C GLU A 190 18.89 3.63 -3.89
N THR A 191 19.34 3.84 -2.66
CA THR A 191 20.28 2.94 -1.97
C THR A 191 19.64 2.10 -0.86
N GLY A 192 18.44 2.45 -0.41
CA GLY A 192 17.77 1.85 0.74
C GLY A 192 18.39 2.23 2.09
N LYS A 193 19.42 3.08 2.11
CA LYS A 193 20.11 3.45 3.34
C LYS A 193 19.27 4.38 4.19
N GLU A 194 19.34 4.18 5.50
CA GLU A 194 18.73 5.08 6.47
C GLU A 194 19.34 6.49 6.37
N VAL A 195 18.48 7.47 6.18
CA VAL A 195 18.82 8.90 6.26
C VAL A 195 18.60 9.39 7.69
N TRP A 196 17.46 9.05 8.27
CA TRP A 196 17.18 9.27 9.68
C TRP A 196 16.15 8.28 10.21
N LYS A 197 16.13 8.14 11.53
CA LYS A 197 15.17 7.35 12.28
C LYS A 197 14.82 8.07 13.57
N GLU A 198 13.54 8.16 13.88
CA GLU A 198 13.03 8.85 15.07
C GLU A 198 11.99 8.02 15.82
N ARG A 199 12.03 8.05 17.15
CA ARG A 199 11.00 7.41 17.98
C ARG A 199 9.94 8.45 18.33
N MET A 200 8.77 8.27 17.74
CA MET A 200 7.59 9.07 18.09
C MET A 200 7.05 8.65 19.46
N GLU A 201 6.95 9.61 20.39
CA GLU A 201 6.50 9.35 21.75
C GLU A 201 5.10 8.73 21.78
N ARG A 202 4.97 7.61 22.54
CA ARG A 202 3.71 6.92 22.88
C ARG A 202 2.77 6.73 21.68
N SER A 203 3.30 6.27 20.56
CA SER A 203 2.54 6.12 19.32
C SER A 203 2.55 4.67 18.79
N SER A 204 1.47 4.29 18.13
CA SER A 204 1.34 3.02 17.39
C SER A 204 0.48 3.25 16.16
N PHE A 205 0.98 2.85 15.00
CA PHE A 205 0.35 3.19 13.72
C PHE A 205 -0.35 2.00 13.07
N SER A 206 -1.41 2.30 12.35
CA SER A 206 -2.06 1.39 11.40
C SER A 206 -2.55 2.14 10.18
N ALA A 207 -2.97 3.38 10.37
CA ALA A 207 -3.09 4.34 9.29
C ALA A 207 -1.73 4.54 8.60
N SER A 208 -1.74 4.53 7.28
CA SER A 208 -0.60 4.99 6.48
C SER A 208 -0.50 6.52 6.60
N PRO A 209 0.73 7.09 6.68
CA PRO A 209 0.93 8.52 6.57
C PRO A 209 0.49 9.03 5.19
N ILE A 210 0.12 10.30 5.12
CA ILE A 210 -0.21 10.98 3.86
C ILE A 210 0.68 12.21 3.66
N TYR A 211 0.90 12.58 2.40
CA TYR A 211 1.59 13.81 2.02
C TYR A 211 0.59 14.80 1.45
N ALA A 212 0.52 16.00 2.03
CA ALA A 212 -0.33 17.09 1.55
C ALA A 212 0.28 18.42 1.97
N ASP A 213 0.14 19.46 1.14
CA ASP A 213 0.55 20.83 1.50
C ASP A 213 2.00 20.93 2.05
N GLY A 214 2.94 20.19 1.43
CA GLY A 214 4.34 20.16 1.85
C GLY A 214 4.63 19.45 3.18
N LYS A 215 3.64 18.75 3.75
CA LYS A 215 3.72 18.13 5.08
C LYS A 215 3.32 16.66 5.03
N ILE A 216 3.91 15.88 5.93
CA ILE A 216 3.54 14.49 6.18
C ILE A 216 2.68 14.45 7.44
N TYR A 217 1.52 13.80 7.33
CA TYR A 217 0.56 13.61 8.42
C TYR A 217 0.50 12.12 8.77
N ALA A 218 0.82 11.79 10.01
CA ALA A 218 0.77 10.43 10.54
C ALA A 218 -0.16 10.38 11.75
N ALA A 219 -1.32 9.73 11.59
CA ALA A 219 -2.30 9.55 12.66
C ALA A 219 -2.15 8.19 13.33
N ASP A 220 -2.05 8.16 14.65
CA ASP A 220 -1.87 6.94 15.43
C ASP A 220 -3.19 6.41 16.01
N ARG A 221 -3.10 5.20 16.57
CA ARG A 221 -4.22 4.49 17.22
C ARG A 221 -4.75 5.19 18.46
N GLU A 222 -4.01 6.12 19.03
CA GLU A 222 -4.47 6.90 20.16
C GLU A 222 -5.19 8.17 19.69
N GLY A 223 -5.16 8.51 18.40
CA GLY A 223 -5.80 9.71 17.85
C GLY A 223 -4.88 10.93 17.85
N VAL A 224 -3.58 10.73 18.05
CA VAL A 224 -2.58 11.77 17.83
C VAL A 224 -2.20 11.77 16.34
N THR A 225 -2.37 12.91 15.69
CA THR A 225 -1.82 13.17 14.35
C THR A 225 -0.56 14.02 14.48
N ARG A 226 0.59 13.40 14.19
CA ARG A 226 1.88 14.09 14.10
C ARG A 226 2.07 14.62 12.68
N ILE A 227 2.58 15.84 12.60
CA ILE A 227 2.81 16.58 11.36
C ILE A 227 4.29 16.92 11.31
N PHE A 228 4.97 16.49 10.26
CA PHE A 228 6.39 16.78 10.04
C PHE A 228 6.66 17.10 8.58
N VAL A 229 7.79 17.74 8.27
CA VAL A 229 8.15 18.07 6.89
C VAL A 229 9.05 16.99 6.29
N PRO A 230 8.97 16.73 4.97
CA PRO A 230 9.99 15.98 4.26
C PRO A 230 11.36 16.67 4.39
N GLY A 231 12.41 15.87 4.41
CA GLY A 231 13.80 16.33 4.48
C GLY A 231 14.77 15.23 4.89
N LYS A 232 16.05 15.60 4.91
CA LYS A 232 17.16 14.75 5.37
C LYS A 232 17.34 14.73 6.89
N GLU A 233 16.51 15.46 7.62
CA GLU A 233 16.43 15.45 9.07
C GLU A 233 14.95 15.37 9.47
N TYR A 234 14.66 14.72 10.60
CA TYR A 234 13.31 14.72 11.14
C TYR A 234 12.99 16.09 11.73
N LYS A 235 11.91 16.72 11.26
CA LYS A 235 11.42 17.99 11.78
C LYS A 235 9.91 17.95 11.96
N GLU A 236 9.48 17.65 13.18
CA GLU A 236 8.09 17.76 13.60
C GLU A 236 7.66 19.23 13.67
N LEU A 237 6.50 19.53 13.12
CA LEU A 237 5.85 20.85 13.17
C LEU A 237 4.81 20.92 14.28
N ALA A 238 4.05 19.85 14.48
CA ALA A 238 2.95 19.80 15.43
C ALA A 238 2.51 18.36 15.73
N ALA A 239 1.83 18.21 16.87
CA ALA A 239 1.06 17.02 17.22
C ALA A 239 -0.34 17.46 17.68
N ASN A 240 -1.38 16.93 17.05
CA ASN A 240 -2.77 17.25 17.37
C ASN A 240 -3.49 16.01 17.89
N LYS A 241 -4.22 16.12 18.99
CA LYS A 241 -4.95 15.00 19.60
C LYS A 241 -6.45 15.14 19.33
N LEU A 242 -7.06 14.05 18.85
CA LEU A 242 -8.50 13.85 18.87
C LEU A 242 -8.88 12.90 20.01
N ASP A 243 -10.16 12.93 20.41
CA ASP A 243 -10.68 12.15 21.54
C ASP A 243 -10.70 10.64 21.30
N ALA A 244 -10.60 10.20 20.04
CA ALA A 244 -10.65 8.80 19.66
C ALA A 244 -9.56 8.45 18.62
N GLY A 245 -9.16 7.18 18.64
CA GLY A 245 -8.11 6.60 17.81
C GLY A 245 -8.35 6.64 16.31
N CYS A 246 -7.27 6.63 15.53
CA CYS A 246 -7.30 6.51 14.07
C CYS A 246 -6.61 5.22 13.61
N VAL A 247 -7.37 4.36 12.93
CA VAL A 247 -6.85 3.15 12.27
C VAL A 247 -6.89 3.23 10.75
N ALA A 248 -7.64 4.21 10.21
CA ALA A 248 -7.75 4.48 8.78
C ALA A 248 -6.85 5.65 8.38
N SER A 249 -6.26 5.57 7.19
CA SER A 249 -5.52 6.70 6.60
C SER A 249 -6.42 7.92 6.38
N LEU A 250 -5.81 9.08 6.54
CA LEU A 250 -6.41 10.38 6.23
C LEU A 250 -6.72 10.47 4.73
N ALA A 251 -7.75 11.24 4.38
CA ALA A 251 -8.04 11.59 2.99
C ALA A 251 -7.93 13.11 2.78
N VAL A 252 -7.46 13.52 1.61
CA VAL A 252 -7.37 14.94 1.23
C VAL A 252 -8.51 15.25 0.26
N ALA A 253 -9.26 16.31 0.54
CA ALA A 253 -10.35 16.80 -0.30
C ALA A 253 -10.24 18.32 -0.46
N GLY A 254 -9.67 18.76 -1.58
CA GLY A 254 -9.37 20.17 -1.82
C GLY A 254 -8.39 20.70 -0.76
N LYS A 255 -8.81 21.71 0.00
CA LYS A 255 -8.04 22.30 1.11
C LYS A 255 -8.29 21.64 2.47
N SER A 256 -9.11 20.59 2.50
CA SER A 256 -9.47 19.88 3.71
C SER A 256 -8.74 18.55 3.85
N ILE A 257 -8.54 18.15 5.11
CA ILE A 257 -8.23 16.78 5.49
C ILE A 257 -9.48 16.16 6.13
N ILE A 258 -9.82 14.96 5.69
CA ILE A 258 -10.88 14.14 6.26
C ILE A 258 -10.25 13.04 7.13
N LEU A 259 -10.62 13.01 8.42
CA LEU A 259 -10.20 11.97 9.37
C LEU A 259 -11.40 11.16 9.83
N ARG A 260 -11.26 9.83 9.84
CA ARG A 260 -12.20 8.93 10.49
C ARG A 260 -11.55 8.38 11.76
N THR A 261 -12.15 8.68 12.91
CA THR A 261 -11.86 7.98 14.16
C THR A 261 -12.79 6.79 14.35
N GLU A 262 -12.66 6.07 15.46
CA GLU A 262 -13.58 4.97 15.81
C GLU A 262 -15.06 5.38 15.72
N ASN A 263 -15.38 6.59 16.19
CA ASN A 263 -16.77 7.02 16.41
C ASN A 263 -17.20 8.22 15.54
N ASN A 264 -16.28 8.94 14.89
CA ASN A 264 -16.58 10.20 14.20
C ASN A 264 -15.88 10.34 12.85
N LEU A 265 -16.45 11.18 11.98
CA LEU A 265 -15.83 11.67 10.75
C LEU A 265 -15.61 13.18 10.88
N TYR A 266 -14.36 13.61 10.81
CA TYR A 266 -13.93 15.01 10.90
C TYR A 266 -13.55 15.55 9.54
N ARG A 267 -13.86 16.82 9.29
CA ARG A 267 -13.28 17.63 8.21
C ARG A 267 -12.51 18.78 8.85
N ILE A 268 -11.20 18.82 8.61
CA ILE A 268 -10.30 19.87 9.12
C ILE A 268 -9.82 20.67 7.92
N GLU A 269 -10.01 21.99 7.96
CA GLU A 269 -9.57 22.93 6.92
C GLU A 269 -9.05 24.19 7.58
N ASP A 270 -7.94 24.72 7.08
CA ASP A 270 -7.44 26.02 7.50
C ASP A 270 -8.32 27.13 6.91
N GLN A 271 -8.97 27.90 7.79
CA GLN A 271 -9.82 29.03 7.41
C GLN A 271 -9.06 30.37 7.33
N SER A 272 -7.76 30.39 7.62
CA SER A 272 -6.95 31.61 7.64
C SER A 272 -6.82 32.31 6.28
N GLN A 273 -7.06 31.59 5.17
CA GLN A 273 -6.99 32.13 3.80
C GLN A 273 -8.37 32.44 3.16
N GLN A 274 -9.45 32.51 3.93
CA GLN A 274 -10.79 32.89 3.44
C GLN A 274 -11.11 34.39 3.56
N LYS A 275 -10.09 35.27 3.61
CA LYS A 275 -10.26 36.73 3.56
C LYS A 275 -10.12 37.28 2.16
#